data_AF-A0A5B6X225-F1
#
_entry.id   AF-A0A5B6X225-F1
#
_cell.length_a   1.000
_cell.length_b   1.000
_cell.length_c   1.000
_cell.angle_alpha   90.00
_cell.angle_beta   90.00
_cell.angle_gamma   90.00
#
_symmetry.space_group_name_H-M   'P 1'
#
loop_
_entity.id
_entity.type
_entity.pdbx_description
1 polymer ?
#
loop_
_entity_poly.entity_id
_entity_poly.type
_entity_poly.pdbx_seq_one_letter_code
_entity_poly.pdbx_strand_id
1 'polypeptide(L)'
;MYGFEKNGGLPREETRTEAFRNTLEDCRLINVGYSGNWFTWERGNLRETNIRECLDRGVANMNWMSMFPEASIQHLVHSTSDHCPLLLTTNKEENRSRWEVFKFEAWWIMEETFETELKLIWDTSSGDLLQKLEYLKTRLKKWATRIGLSRNGKRNY
;
A
#
# COMPACT_ATOMS: atom_id res chain seq x y z
N MET A 1 0.64 -23.18 -7.76
CA MET A 1 -0.14 -22.69 -6.61
C MET A 1 -0.11 -23.78 -5.55
N TYR A 2 0.09 -23.43 -4.28
CA TYR A 2 0.24 -24.40 -3.18
C TYR A 2 -0.85 -24.21 -2.13
N GLY A 3 -1.15 -25.25 -1.35
CA GLY A 3 -2.21 -25.22 -0.33
C GLY A 3 -2.05 -24.10 0.71
N PHE A 4 -0.81 -23.70 1.01
CA PHE A 4 -0.52 -22.59 1.93
C PHE A 4 -0.89 -21.19 1.39
N GLU A 5 -1.29 -21.10 0.12
CA GLU A 5 -1.70 -19.86 -0.54
C GLU A 5 -3.21 -19.59 -0.38
N LYS A 6 -3.87 -20.37 0.49
CA LYS A 6 -5.26 -20.20 0.89
C LYS A 6 -5.43 -20.53 2.37
N ASN A 7 -6.24 -19.74 3.06
CA ASN A 7 -6.70 -19.99 4.41
C ASN A 7 -8.22 -19.81 4.47
N GLY A 8 -8.93 -20.76 5.10
CA GLY A 8 -10.39 -20.78 5.18
C GLY A 8 -11.10 -21.10 3.85
N GLY A 9 -12.41 -21.30 3.94
CA GLY A 9 -13.27 -21.65 2.80
C GLY A 9 -13.01 -23.05 2.21
N LEU A 10 -13.59 -23.31 1.05
CA LEU A 10 -13.43 -24.59 0.34
C LEU A 10 -12.02 -24.73 -0.25
N PRO A 11 -11.40 -25.92 -0.27
CA PRO A 11 -10.14 -26.13 -0.96
C PRO A 11 -10.17 -25.69 -2.42
N ARG A 12 -9.03 -25.23 -2.95
CA ARG A 12 -8.90 -24.96 -4.39
C ARG A 12 -9.04 -26.26 -5.18
N GLU A 13 -9.65 -26.17 -6.35
CA GLU A 13 -9.67 -27.27 -7.30
C GLU A 13 -8.25 -27.56 -7.81
N GLU A 14 -7.80 -28.81 -7.67
CA GLU A 14 -6.45 -29.23 -8.00
C GLU A 14 -6.16 -29.15 -9.50
N THR A 15 -7.14 -29.50 -10.33
CA THR A 15 -7.08 -29.41 -11.81
C THR A 15 -6.76 -28.00 -12.29
N ARG A 16 -7.43 -26.99 -11.74
CA ARG A 16 -7.20 -25.57 -12.06
C ARG A 16 -5.82 -25.11 -11.59
N THR A 17 -5.37 -25.61 -10.45
CA THR A 17 -4.06 -25.32 -9.88
C THR A 17 -2.93 -25.92 -10.73
N GLU A 18 -3.13 -27.13 -11.23
CA GLU A 18 -2.23 -27.82 -12.16
C GLU A 18 -2.14 -27.08 -13.50
N ALA A 19 -3.29 -26.75 -14.11
CA ALA A 19 -3.32 -26.02 -15.37
C ALA A 19 -2.59 -24.67 -15.30
N PHE A 20 -2.72 -23.95 -14.18
CA PHE A 20 -1.97 -22.72 -13.95
C PHE A 20 -0.45 -22.97 -13.83
N ARG A 21 -0.02 -24.02 -13.11
CA ARG A 21 1.41 -24.39 -13.02
C ARG A 21 1.98 -24.74 -14.40
N ASN A 22 1.28 -25.55 -15.18
CA ASN A 22 1.69 -25.93 -16.52
C ASN A 22 1.83 -24.70 -17.42
N THR A 23 0.88 -23.77 -17.34
CA THR A 23 0.96 -22.51 -18.12
C THR A 23 2.22 -21.70 -17.78
N LEU A 24 2.60 -21.62 -16.50
CA LEU A 24 3.82 -20.91 -16.10
C LEU A 24 5.07 -21.63 -16.61
N GLU A 25 5.10 -22.95 -16.57
CA GLU A 25 6.20 -23.76 -17.07
C GLU A 25 6.35 -23.64 -18.60
N ASP A 26 5.26 -23.79 -19.35
CA ASP A 26 5.20 -23.64 -20.80
C ASP A 26 5.70 -22.26 -21.25
N CYS A 27 5.32 -21.21 -20.52
CA CYS A 27 5.74 -19.83 -20.78
C CYS A 27 7.13 -19.50 -20.22
N ARG A 28 7.77 -20.43 -19.49
CA ARG A 28 9.05 -20.21 -18.77
C ARG A 28 9.01 -19.01 -17.84
N LEU A 29 7.89 -18.84 -17.14
CA LEU A 29 7.65 -17.78 -16.18
C LEU A 29 7.97 -18.27 -14.77
N ILE A 30 8.80 -17.51 -14.08
CA ILE A 30 9.14 -17.74 -12.67
C ILE A 30 8.54 -16.65 -11.81
N ASN A 31 8.30 -16.98 -10.54
CA ASN A 31 7.81 -16.01 -9.56
C ASN A 31 8.93 -15.01 -9.24
N VAL A 32 8.61 -13.70 -9.32
CA VAL A 32 9.55 -12.62 -8.96
C VAL A 32 9.80 -12.59 -7.45
N GLY A 33 8.89 -13.17 -6.65
CA GLY A 33 8.91 -13.07 -5.20
C GLY A 33 8.27 -11.77 -4.72
N TYR A 34 7.93 -11.72 -3.42
CA TYR A 34 7.28 -10.55 -2.83
C TYR A 34 7.73 -10.32 -1.38
N SER A 35 7.43 -9.13 -0.87
CA SER A 35 7.55 -8.73 0.53
C SER A 35 6.22 -8.16 1.05
N GLY A 36 6.01 -8.18 2.37
CA GLY A 36 4.78 -7.69 3.00
C GLY A 36 3.76 -8.80 3.29
N ASN A 37 2.47 -8.48 3.18
CA ASN A 37 1.38 -9.40 3.53
C ASN A 37 1.44 -10.69 2.70
N TRP A 38 1.18 -11.83 3.34
CA TRP A 38 1.21 -13.12 2.65
C TRP A 38 0.07 -13.32 1.65
N PHE A 39 -1.10 -12.77 1.95
CA PHE A 39 -2.32 -12.90 1.15
C PHE A 39 -2.58 -11.61 0.37
N THR A 40 -3.06 -11.76 -0.86
CA THR A 40 -3.41 -10.65 -1.75
C THR A 40 -4.90 -10.42 -1.85
N TRP A 41 -5.70 -11.34 -1.28
CA TRP A 41 -7.13 -11.21 -1.17
C TRP A 41 -7.63 -11.68 0.20
N GLU A 42 -8.58 -10.96 0.78
CA GLU A 42 -9.21 -11.29 2.07
C GLU A 42 -10.69 -10.88 2.08
N ARG A 43 -11.56 -11.81 2.53
CA ARG A 43 -12.99 -11.55 2.69
C ARG A 43 -13.52 -12.15 3.99
N GLY A 44 -14.41 -11.42 4.65
CA GLY A 44 -15.06 -11.83 5.89
C GLY A 44 -14.44 -11.17 7.12
N ASN A 45 -15.28 -10.75 8.07
CA ASN A 45 -14.87 -9.92 9.20
C ASN A 45 -14.75 -10.70 10.52
N LEU A 46 -15.18 -11.97 10.54
CA LEU A 46 -15.10 -12.85 11.71
C LEU A 46 -14.09 -13.96 11.44
N ARG A 47 -13.33 -14.37 12.46
CA ARG A 47 -12.24 -15.34 12.33
C ARG A 47 -12.71 -16.67 11.74
N GLU A 48 -13.94 -17.09 12.03
CA GLU A 48 -14.55 -18.34 11.58
C GLU A 48 -14.99 -18.28 10.10
N THR A 49 -15.25 -17.08 9.59
CA THR A 49 -15.76 -16.84 8.22
C THR A 49 -14.72 -16.17 7.32
N ASN A 50 -13.55 -15.83 7.87
CA ASN A 50 -12.50 -15.13 7.18
C ASN A 50 -11.79 -16.08 6.21
N ILE A 51 -11.76 -15.69 4.94
CA ILE A 51 -11.11 -16.42 3.87
C ILE A 51 -10.01 -15.51 3.31
N ARG A 52 -8.80 -16.05 3.21
CA ARG A 52 -7.64 -15.35 2.67
C ARG A 52 -7.00 -16.15 1.56
N GLU A 53 -6.60 -15.48 0.50
CA GLU A 53 -6.01 -16.10 -0.68
C GLU A 53 -4.86 -15.26 -1.25
N CYS A 54 -3.86 -15.91 -1.84
CA CYS A 54 -2.86 -15.26 -2.68
C CYS A 54 -3.29 -15.42 -4.15
N LEU A 55 -4.14 -14.51 -4.65
CA LEU A 55 -4.67 -14.52 -6.02
C LEU A 55 -3.75 -13.79 -6.99
N ASP A 56 -3.24 -12.64 -6.59
CA ASP A 56 -2.36 -11.79 -7.39
C ASP A 56 -0.88 -12.17 -7.20
N ARG A 57 -0.11 -12.22 -8.28
CA ARG A 57 1.33 -12.54 -8.27
C ARG A 57 2.04 -11.93 -9.47
N GLY A 58 3.26 -11.45 -9.27
CA GLY A 58 4.14 -11.11 -10.38
C GLY A 58 4.99 -12.29 -10.81
N VAL A 59 4.97 -12.58 -12.11
CA VAL A 59 5.79 -13.60 -12.74
C VAL A 59 6.54 -12.98 -13.92
N ALA A 60 7.75 -13.46 -14.18
CA ALA A 60 8.62 -12.94 -15.23
C ALA A 60 9.46 -14.06 -15.84
N ASN A 61 9.86 -13.88 -17.09
CA ASN A 61 10.83 -14.77 -17.73
C ASN A 61 12.27 -14.31 -17.44
N MET A 62 13.25 -15.17 -17.78
CA MET A 62 14.67 -14.91 -17.51
C MET A 62 15.19 -13.66 -18.22
N ASN A 63 14.70 -13.34 -19.42
CA ASN A 63 15.12 -12.15 -20.15
C ASN A 63 14.70 -10.87 -19.40
N TRP A 64 13.47 -10.82 -18.90
CA TRP A 64 12.98 -9.70 -18.11
C TRP A 64 13.71 -9.58 -16.77
N MET A 65 13.94 -10.70 -16.07
CA MET A 65 14.72 -10.71 -14.83
C MET A 65 16.17 -10.23 -15.04
N SER A 66 16.76 -10.51 -16.21
CA SER A 66 18.08 -9.99 -16.57
C SER A 66 18.07 -8.48 -16.86
N MET A 67 16.96 -7.93 -17.36
CA MET A 67 16.82 -6.49 -17.58
C MET A 67 16.58 -5.73 -16.27
N PHE A 68 15.91 -6.36 -15.31
CA PHE A 68 15.55 -5.76 -14.01
C PHE A 68 16.02 -6.64 -12.85
N PRO A 69 17.35 -6.75 -12.63
CA PRO A 69 17.90 -7.65 -11.61
C PRO A 69 17.52 -7.25 -10.18
N GLU A 70 17.14 -5.98 -9.97
CA GLU A 70 16.67 -5.45 -8.69
C GLU A 70 15.14 -5.42 -8.57
N ALA A 71 14.44 -6.09 -9.49
CA ALA A 71 12.99 -6.13 -9.45
C ALA A 71 12.49 -6.72 -8.13
N SER A 72 11.54 -6.03 -7.50
CA SER A 72 10.89 -6.50 -6.28
C SER A 72 9.42 -6.15 -6.29
N ILE A 73 8.62 -6.99 -5.64
CA ILE A 73 7.19 -6.77 -5.46
C ILE A 73 6.91 -6.58 -3.97
N GLN A 74 6.11 -5.57 -3.65
CA GLN A 74 5.63 -5.33 -2.30
C GLN A 74 4.10 -5.38 -2.26
N HIS A 75 3.57 -6.14 -1.33
CA HIS A 75 2.14 -6.21 -1.04
C HIS A 75 1.78 -5.06 -0.10
N LEU A 76 1.01 -4.09 -0.58
CA LEU A 76 0.66 -2.89 0.18
C LEU A 76 -0.60 -3.11 1.03
N VAL A 77 -0.58 -2.61 2.27
CA VAL A 77 -1.77 -2.65 3.13
C VAL A 77 -2.89 -1.85 2.48
N HIS A 78 -4.10 -2.40 2.51
CA HIS A 78 -5.29 -1.77 1.98
C HIS A 78 -6.45 -1.88 2.97
N SER A 79 -7.36 -0.90 2.94
CA SER A 79 -8.41 -0.76 3.95
C SER A 79 -9.83 -0.72 3.38
N THR A 80 -10.01 -0.72 2.05
CA THR A 80 -11.32 -0.47 1.41
C THR A 80 -11.73 -1.48 0.33
N SER A 81 -10.91 -2.50 0.08
CA SER A 81 -11.05 -3.54 -0.93
C SER A 81 -10.60 -4.83 -0.29
N ASP A 82 -11.20 -5.91 -0.76
CA ASP A 82 -10.77 -7.27 -0.49
C ASP A 82 -9.44 -7.61 -1.16
N HIS A 83 -8.95 -6.81 -2.14
CA HIS A 83 -7.63 -6.98 -2.75
C HIS A 83 -6.53 -6.12 -2.14
N CYS A 84 -5.30 -6.65 -2.18
CA CYS A 84 -4.06 -6.02 -1.80
C CYS A 84 -3.32 -5.51 -3.06
N PRO A 85 -3.01 -4.21 -3.16
CA PRO A 85 -2.22 -3.68 -4.26
C PRO A 85 -0.80 -4.26 -4.29
N LEU A 86 -0.33 -4.62 -5.50
CA LEU A 86 1.05 -5.05 -5.75
C LEU A 86 1.88 -3.88 -6.31
N LEU A 87 2.90 -3.47 -5.57
CA LEU A 87 3.88 -2.48 -6.04
C LEU A 87 5.08 -3.19 -6.64
N LEU A 88 5.21 -3.15 -7.97
CA LEU A 88 6.41 -3.59 -8.68
C LEU A 88 7.41 -2.44 -8.78
N THR A 89 8.62 -2.67 -8.25
CA THR A 89 9.75 -1.74 -8.35
C THR A 89 10.83 -2.40 -9.19
N THR A 90 11.23 -1.80 -10.30
CA THR A 90 12.20 -2.38 -11.25
C THR A 90 13.64 -1.88 -11.07
N ASN A 91 13.82 -0.75 -10.39
CA ASN A 91 15.11 -0.17 -10.03
C ASN A 91 15.04 0.18 -8.54
N LYS A 92 16.08 -0.06 -7.71
CA LYS A 92 16.16 0.65 -6.42
C LYS A 92 16.00 2.13 -6.71
N GLU A 93 15.09 2.78 -5.99
CA GLU A 93 14.81 4.21 -6.14
C GLU A 93 16.15 4.95 -6.25
N GLU A 94 16.54 5.37 -7.47
CA GLU A 94 17.28 6.62 -7.60
C GLU A 94 16.45 7.61 -6.80
N ASN A 95 17.09 8.39 -5.92
CA ASN A 95 16.45 9.46 -5.16
C ASN A 95 15.74 10.41 -6.13
N ARG A 96 14.58 10.00 -6.65
CA ARG A 96 13.66 10.82 -7.39
C ARG A 96 13.24 11.78 -6.32
N SER A 97 13.82 12.97 -6.38
CA SER A 97 13.40 14.12 -5.58
C SER A 97 11.89 14.12 -5.66
N ARG A 98 11.24 13.63 -4.59
CA ARG A 98 9.81 13.48 -4.55
C ARG A 98 9.34 14.92 -4.61
N TRP A 99 8.82 15.33 -5.76
CA TRP A 99 8.08 16.58 -5.88
C TRP A 99 6.98 16.47 -4.83
N GLU A 100 7.19 17.09 -3.68
CA GLU A 100 6.38 16.84 -2.50
C GLU A 100 5.07 17.61 -2.64
N VAL A 101 4.19 17.06 -3.47
CA VAL A 101 2.83 17.57 -3.65
C VAL A 101 2.16 17.49 -2.29
N PHE A 102 1.57 18.60 -1.86
CA PHE A 102 0.77 18.61 -0.64
C PHE A 102 -0.40 17.63 -0.80
N LYS A 103 -0.51 16.71 0.16
CA LYS A 103 -1.64 15.80 0.28
C LYS A 103 -2.30 16.04 1.62
N PHE A 104 -3.63 16.12 1.59
CA PHE A 104 -4.44 16.07 2.79
C PHE A 104 -4.66 14.61 3.14
N GLU A 105 -4.25 14.19 4.33
CA GLU A 105 -4.45 12.82 4.78
C GLU A 105 -5.76 12.71 5.54
N ALA A 106 -6.55 11.67 5.23
CA ALA A 106 -7.87 11.48 5.84
C ALA A 106 -7.80 11.38 7.38
N TRP A 107 -6.70 10.87 7.95
CA TRP A 107 -6.57 10.77 9.40
C TRP A 107 -6.43 12.13 10.10
N TRP A 108 -6.10 13.21 9.39
CA TRP A 108 -6.02 14.55 10.00
C TRP A 108 -7.34 14.95 10.64
N ILE A 109 -8.48 14.65 10.02
CA ILE A 109 -9.80 14.97 10.58
C ILE A 109 -10.15 14.16 11.83
N MET A 110 -9.41 13.08 12.11
CA MET A 110 -9.60 12.25 13.30
C MET A 110 -8.86 12.80 14.52
N GLU A 111 -7.98 13.78 14.35
CA GLU A 111 -7.28 14.41 15.45
C GLU A 111 -8.17 15.47 16.10
N GLU A 112 -8.35 15.40 17.42
CA GLU A 112 -9.18 16.34 18.19
C GLU A 112 -8.75 17.80 18.00
N THR A 113 -7.46 18.03 17.75
CA THR A 113 -6.89 19.38 17.56
C THR A 113 -7.06 19.94 16.15
N PHE A 114 -7.49 19.13 15.18
CA PHE A 114 -7.49 19.50 13.77
C PHE A 114 -8.38 20.70 13.47
N GLU A 115 -9.63 20.68 13.93
CA GLU A 115 -10.58 21.75 13.63
C GLU A 115 -10.13 23.10 14.23
N THR A 116 -9.61 23.07 15.46
CA THR A 116 -9.07 24.25 16.13
C THR A 116 -7.86 24.82 15.40
N GLU A 117 -6.93 23.98 14.98
CA GLU A 117 -5.74 24.43 14.23
C GLU A 117 -6.13 24.95 12.84
N LEU A 118 -7.05 24.29 12.13
CA LEU A 118 -7.53 24.73 10.81
C LEU A 118 -8.16 26.12 10.88
N LYS A 119 -9.06 26.36 11.85
CA LYS A 119 -9.69 27.67 12.07
C LYS A 119 -8.65 28.73 12.39
N LEU A 120 -7.74 28.44 13.34
CA LEU A 120 -6.67 29.36 13.72
C LEU A 120 -5.81 29.76 12.50
N ILE A 121 -5.40 28.80 11.67
CA ILE A 121 -4.59 29.06 10.48
C ILE A 121 -5.37 29.92 9.47
N TRP A 122 -6.64 29.62 9.24
CA TRP A 122 -7.47 30.34 8.29
C TRP A 122 -7.72 31.79 8.71
N ASP A 123 -8.01 32.02 9.99
CA ASP A 123 -8.33 33.33 10.54
C ASP A 123 -7.09 34.22 10.69
N THR A 124 -5.92 33.62 10.95
CA THR A 124 -4.64 34.35 11.03
C THR A 124 -4.02 34.62 9.66
N SER A 125 -4.50 33.96 8.60
CA SER A 125 -4.01 34.19 7.25
C SER A 125 -4.62 35.44 6.63
N SER A 126 -3.80 36.20 5.91
CA SER A 126 -4.19 37.43 5.22
C SER A 126 -3.82 37.33 3.73
N GLY A 127 -4.39 38.21 2.91
CA GLY A 127 -4.19 38.22 1.47
C GLY A 127 -5.32 37.56 0.70
N ASP A 128 -5.08 37.35 -0.60
CA ASP A 128 -6.05 36.72 -1.50
C ASP A 128 -6.19 35.21 -1.22
N LEU A 129 -7.17 34.58 -1.87
CA LEU A 129 -7.47 33.15 -1.66
C LEU A 129 -6.25 32.25 -1.91
N LEU A 130 -5.43 32.52 -2.94
CA LEU A 130 -4.27 31.69 -3.27
C LEU A 130 -3.19 31.81 -2.18
N GLN A 131 -2.96 33.02 -1.69
CA GLN A 131 -2.05 33.28 -0.58
C GLN A 131 -2.51 32.58 0.71
N LYS A 132 -3.81 32.65 1.02
CA LYS A 132 -4.40 31.96 2.18
C LYS A 132 -4.27 30.44 2.07
N LEU A 133 -4.51 29.87 0.89
CA LEU A 133 -4.36 28.43 0.63
C LEU A 133 -2.92 27.94 0.74
N GLU A 134 -1.94 28.69 0.22
CA GLU A 134 -0.52 28.30 0.32
C GLU A 134 -0.01 28.40 1.78
N TYR A 135 -0.47 29.42 2.51
CA TYR A 135 -0.20 29.53 3.95
C TYR A 135 -0.82 28.35 4.71
N LEU A 136 -2.08 28.02 4.42
CA LEU A 136 -2.80 26.91 5.03
C LEU A 136 -2.09 25.57 4.79
N LYS A 137 -1.72 25.29 3.54
CA LYS A 137 -0.93 24.12 3.15
C LYS A 137 0.37 24.01 3.95
N THR A 138 1.13 25.09 4.06
CA THR A 138 2.41 25.12 4.77
C THR A 138 2.23 24.86 6.27
N ARG A 139 1.22 25.48 6.89
CA ARG A 139 0.95 25.36 8.33
C ARG A 139 0.38 23.99 8.68
N LEU A 140 -0.54 23.46 7.89
CA LEU A 140 -1.09 22.11 8.09
C LEU A 140 -0.02 21.03 7.96
N LYS A 141 0.91 21.15 6.99
CA LYS A 141 2.07 20.24 6.91
C LYS A 141 2.85 20.22 8.22
N LYS A 142 3.20 21.40 8.76
CA LYS A 142 3.97 21.52 10.02
C LYS A 142 3.21 20.91 11.21
N TRP A 143 1.91 21.18 11.32
CA TRP A 143 1.06 20.59 12.35
C TRP A 143 1.03 19.06 12.22
N ALA A 144 0.79 18.53 11.03
CA ALA A 144 0.71 17.09 10.77
C ALA A 144 2.03 16.37 11.08
N THR A 145 3.19 16.95 10.73
CA THR A 145 4.50 16.38 11.09
C THR A 145 4.68 16.31 12.61
N ARG A 146 4.29 17.35 13.36
CA ARG A 146 4.37 17.38 14.82
C ARG A 146 3.51 16.28 15.46
N ILE A 147 2.28 16.10 14.98
CA ILE A 147 1.37 15.06 15.47
C ILE A 147 1.86 13.66 15.08
N GLY A 148 2.32 13.48 13.84
CA GLY A 148 2.85 12.20 13.34
C GLY A 148 4.05 11.69 14.14
N LEU A 149 4.97 12.58 14.54
CA LEU A 149 6.09 12.22 15.43
C LEU A 149 5.60 11.74 16.81
N SER A 150 4.58 12.39 17.37
CA SER A 150 3.98 11.98 18.66
C SER A 150 3.31 10.60 18.57
N ARG A 151 2.61 10.32 17.46
CA ARG A 151 1.97 9.01 17.22
C ARG A 151 2.98 7.88 17.06
N ASN A 152 4.09 8.12 16.35
CA ASN A 152 5.13 7.12 16.13
C ASN A 152 5.96 6.85 17.40
N GLY A 153 6.15 7.85 18.26
CA GLY A 153 6.78 7.65 19.58
C GLY A 153 5.95 6.78 20.53
N LYS A 154 4.61 6.77 20.39
CA LYS A 154 3.70 5.96 21.22
C LYS A 154 3.50 4.52 20.72
N ARG A 155 3.96 4.17 19.51
CA ARG A 155 3.85 2.82 18.93
C ARG A 155 5.04 1.89 19.27
N ASN A 156 6.02 2.38 20.03
CA ASN A 156 7.23 1.63 20.40
C ASN A 156 7.17 0.97 21.80
N TYR A 157 5.96 0.67 22.29
CA TYR A 157 5.73 -0.11 23.52
C TYR A 157 4.65 -1.16 23.29
#